data_AF-A0AAI9YL39-F1
#
_entry.id   AF-A0AAI9YL39-F1
#
_cell.length_a   1.000
_cell.length_b   1.000
_cell.length_c   1.000
_cell.angle_alpha   90.00
_cell.angle_beta   90.00
_cell.angle_gamma   90.00
#
_symmetry.space_group_name_H-M   'P 1'
#
loop_
_entity.id
_entity.type
_entity.pdbx_description
1 polymer ?
#
loop_
_entity_poly.entity_id
_entity_poly.type
_entity_poly.pdbx_seq_one_letter_code
_entity_poly.pdbx_strand_id
1 'polypeptide(L)' 'MANILYSMSLTQTLDAKYCIGSYAIHPGAVTTNINRHAKPEEIEQALKRVRELGFEAPAKTPDQSANSSVLSAVNP' A
#
# COMPACT_ATOMS: atom_id res chain seq x y z
N MET A 1 -7.23 7.51 2.62
CA MET A 1 -6.31 8.66 2.43
C MET A 1 -5.76 9.24 3.74
N ALA A 2 -6.42 9.06 4.88
CA ALA A 2 -5.94 9.56 6.18
C ALA A 2 -4.49 9.14 6.51
N ASN A 3 -4.13 7.87 6.33
CA ASN A 3 -2.77 7.39 6.63
C ASN A 3 -1.69 8.06 5.78
N ILE A 4 -1.98 8.35 4.51
CA ILE A 4 -1.03 9.03 3.61
C ILE A 4 -0.77 10.45 4.10
N LEU A 5 -1.84 11.21 4.35
CA LEU A 5 -1.74 12.59 4.83
C LEU A 5 -1.11 12.65 6.23
N TYR A 6 -1.39 11.68 7.09
CA TYR A 6 -0.78 11.56 8.40
C TYR A 6 0.73 11.35 8.31
N SER A 7 1.20 10.39 7.51
CA SER A 7 2.64 10.16 7.32
C SER A 7 3.35 11.39 6.74
N MET A 8 2.73 12.09 5.78
CA MET A 8 3.29 13.34 5.25
C MET A 8 3.44 14.42 6.33
N SER A 9 2.39 14.66 7.12
CA SER A 9 2.41 15.66 8.20
C SER A 9 3.39 15.28 9.31
N LEU A 10 3.51 13.99 9.62
CA LEU A 10 4.43 13.49 10.63
C LEU A 10 5.89 13.67 10.19
N THR A 11 6.22 13.36 8.94
CA THR A 11 7.54 13.63 8.36
C THR A 11 7.88 15.13 8.43
N GLN A 12 6.96 16.02 8.01
CA GLN A 12 7.17 17.47 8.11
C GLN A 12 7.44 17.95 9.54
N THR A 13 6.85 17.28 10.54
CA THR A 13 6.99 17.65 11.95
C THR A 13 8.29 17.12 12.57
N LEU A 14 8.70 15.91 12.21
CA LEU A 14 9.78 15.20 12.91
C LEU A 14 11.12 15.22 12.18
N ASP A 15 11.13 15.27 10.86
CA ASP A 15 12.36 15.11 10.07
C ASP A 15 13.39 16.20 10.39
N ALA A 16 13.00 17.47 10.30
CA ALA A 16 13.92 18.59 10.52
C ALA A 16 14.51 18.66 11.95
N LYS A 17 13.80 18.13 12.95
CA LYS A 17 14.18 18.25 14.37
C LYS A 17 14.80 16.97 14.93
N TYR A 18 14.39 15.81 14.44
CA TYR A 18 14.74 14.51 15.01
C TYR A 18 15.31 13.55 13.96
N CYS A 19 15.35 13.92 12.69
CA CYS A 19 15.75 13.06 11.57
C CYS A 19 14.94 11.76 11.52
N ILE A 20 13.63 11.84 11.80
CA ILE A 20 12.70 10.71 11.76
C ILE A 20 11.77 10.88 10.56
N GLY A 21 11.89 9.97 9.58
CA GLY A 21 10.96 9.86 8.45
C GLY A 21 9.73 9.02 8.79
N SER A 22 8.58 9.36 8.20
CA SER A 22 7.35 8.58 8.25
C SER A 22 6.84 8.27 6.84
N TYR A 23 6.54 7.00 6.60
CA TYR A 23 6.14 6.49 5.28
C TYR A 23 4.82 5.75 5.36
N ALA A 24 3.92 6.02 4.41
CA ALA A 24 2.72 5.24 4.17
C ALA A 24 2.94 4.36 2.95
N ILE A 25 2.88 3.05 3.13
CA ILE A 25 3.16 2.07 2.06
C ILE A 25 1.88 1.35 1.65
N HIS A 26 1.62 1.31 0.34
CA HIS A 26 0.62 0.42 -0.24
C HIS A 26 1.32 -0.88 -0.68
N PRO A 27 1.00 -2.05 -0.11
CA PRO A 27 1.73 -3.29 -0.40
C PRO A 27 1.49 -3.87 -1.81
N GLY A 28 0.46 -3.40 -2.50
CA GLY A 28 0.00 -3.91 -3.79
C GLY A 28 -1.29 -4.71 -3.66
N ALA A 29 -1.65 -5.47 -4.69
CA ALA A 29 -2.79 -6.39 -4.64
C ALA A 29 -2.37 -7.68 -3.93
N VAL A 30 -2.74 -7.83 -2.66
CA VAL A 30 -2.29 -8.94 -1.79
C VAL A 30 -3.49 -9.74 -1.32
N THR A 31 -3.41 -11.05 -1.46
CA THR A 31 -4.44 -11.94 -0.93
C THR A 31 -4.31 -12.02 0.59
N THR A 32 -5.21 -11.33 1.28
CA THR A 32 -5.34 -11.36 2.74
C THR A 32 -6.81 -11.56 3.12
N ASN A 33 -7.07 -11.74 4.41
CA ASN A 33 -8.44 -11.86 4.92
C ASN A 33 -9.20 -10.51 4.97
N ILE A 34 -8.62 -9.39 4.53
CA ILE A 34 -9.28 -8.07 4.54
C ILE A 34 -10.50 -8.06 3.62
N ASN A 35 -10.38 -8.66 2.43
CA ASN A 35 -11.44 -8.69 1.42
C ASN A 35 -12.25 -10.01 1.45
N ARG A 36 -12.21 -10.77 2.56
CA ARG A 36 -12.84 -12.11 2.67
C ARG A 36 -14.35 -12.13 2.45
N HIS A 37 -15.02 -10.98 2.56
CA HIS A 37 -16.46 -10.83 2.36
C HIS A 37 -16.81 -10.21 1.00
N ALA A 38 -15.80 -9.80 0.22
CA ALA A 38 -16.03 -9.36 -1.15
C ALA A 38 -16.46 -10.56 -1.99
N LYS A 39 -17.50 -10.37 -2.79
CA LYS A 39 -17.97 -11.40 -3.71
C LYS A 39 -17.00 -11.52 -4.89
N PRO A 40 -16.89 -12.71 -5.51
CA PRO A 40 -16.03 -12.89 -6.68
C PRO A 40 -16.28 -11.86 -7.79
N GLU A 41 -17.55 -11.51 -8.03
CA GLU A 41 -17.96 -10.55 -9.06
C GLU A 41 -17.49 -9.12 -8.76
N GLU A 42 -17.46 -8.74 -7.47
CA GLU A 42 -16.97 -7.42 -7.02
C GLU A 42 -15.45 -7.30 -7.24
N ILE A 43 -14.71 -8.39 -6.98
CA ILE A 43 -13.27 -8.47 -7.22
C ILE A 43 -12.98 -8.40 -8.73
N GLU A 44 -13.74 -9.15 -9.54
CA GLU A 44 -13.59 -9.12 -10.99
C GLU A 44 -13.86 -7.72 -11.57
N GLN A 45 -14.94 -7.07 -11.11
CA GLN A 45 -15.27 -5.70 -11.53
C GLN A 45 -14.16 -4.71 -11.15
N ALA A 46 -13.61 -4.82 -9.94
CA ALA A 46 -12.49 -3.99 -9.51
C ALA A 46 -11.25 -4.20 -10.39
N LEU A 47 -10.89 -5.45 -10.68
CA LEU A 47 -9.76 -5.77 -11.56
C LEU A 47 -9.96 -5.28 -13.00
N LYS A 48 -11.19 -5.38 -13.52
CA LYS A 48 -11.54 -4.81 -14.83
C LYS A 48 -11.32 -3.30 -14.84
N ARG A 49 -11.77 -2.60 -13.80
CA ARG A 49 -11.62 -1.15 -13.69
C ARG A 49 -10.16 -0.72 -13.64
N VAL A 50 -9.31 -1.46 -12.92
CA VAL A 50 -7.86 -1.20 -12.88
C VAL A 50 -7.26 -1.29 -14.29
N ARG A 51 -7.62 -2.31 -15.08
CA ARG A 51 -7.16 -2.46 -16.47
C ARG A 51 -7.66 -1.35 -17.39
N GLU A 52 -8.92 -0.95 -17.27
CA GLU A 52 -9.50 0.16 -18.07
C GLU A 52 -8.78 1.49 -17.83
N LEU A 53 -8.25 1.68 -16.62
CA LEU A 53 -7.45 2.85 -16.27
C LEU A 53 -5.98 2.74 -16.73
N GLY A 54 -5.62 1.68 -17.46
CA GLY A 54 -4.27 1.44 -17.97
C GLY A 54 -3.28 0.93 -16.91
N PHE A 55 -3.76 0.46 -15.76
CA PHE A 55 -2.93 -0.08 -14.70
C PHE A 55 -2.90 -1.61 -14.71
N GLU A 56 -1.76 -2.15 -14.31
CA GLU A 56 -1.63 -3.56 -13.96
C GLU A 56 -1.61 -3.72 -12.44
N ALA A 57 -2.36 -4.70 -11.94
CA ALA A 57 -2.37 -5.07 -10.52
C ALA A 57 -2.09 -6.58 -10.38
N PRO A 58 -0.85 -7.02 -10.66
CA PRO A 58 -0.48 -8.42 -10.44
C PRO A 58 -0.66 -8.78 -8.97
N ALA A 59 -1.26 -9.95 -8.72
CA ALA A 59 -1.41 -10.46 -7.36
C ALA A 59 -0.03 -10.77 -6.76
N LYS A 60 0.19 -10.35 -5.52
CA LYS A 60 1.39 -10.63 -4.73
C LYS A 60 1.09 -11.61 -3.61
N THR A 61 2.08 -12.44 -3.28
CA THR A 61 2.07 -13.22 -2.03
C THR A 61 2.23 -12.29 -0.82
N PRO A 62 1.82 -12.73 0.39
CA PRO A 62 2.08 -11.98 1.62
C PRO A 62 3.56 -11.60 1.80
N ASP A 63 4.48 -12.49 1.49
CA ASP A 63 5.93 -12.24 1.63
C ASP A 63 6.43 -11.17 0.63
N GLN A 64 6.01 -11.25 -0.63
CA GLN A 64 6.33 -10.24 -1.64
C GLN A 64 5.80 -8.85 -1.25
N SER A 65 4.65 -8.81 -0.60
CA SER A 65 4.04 -7.61 -0.06
C SER A 65 4.78 -7.04 1.15
N ALA A 66 5.10 -7.91 2.12
CA ALA A 66 5.82 -7.52 3.33
C ALA A 66 7.19 -6.92 3.00
N ASN A 67 7.85 -7.43 1.96
CA ASN A 67 9.13 -6.92 1.50
C ASN A 67 9.09 -5.41 1.13
N SER A 68 7.96 -4.87 0.65
CA SER A 68 7.83 -3.43 0.40
C SER A 68 7.88 -2.60 1.69
N SER A 69 7.35 -3.13 2.79
CA SER A 69 7.43 -2.47 4.11
C SER A 69 8.85 -2.55 4.66
N VAL A 70 9.49 -3.71 4.56
CA VAL A 70 10.91 -3.89 4.94
C VAL A 70 11.79 -2.92 4.17
N LEU A 71 11.63 -2.85 2.84
CA LEU A 71 12.40 -1.94 1.99
C LEU A 71 12.24 -0.48 2.44
N SER A 72 11.01 -0.04 2.73
CA SER A 72 10.78 1.34 3.21
C SER A 72 11.38 1.64 4.58
N ALA A 73 11.64 0.61 5.39
CA ALA A 73 12.18 0.77 6.74
C ALA A 73 13.71 0.75 6.78
N VAL A 74 14.36 0.10 5.80
CA VAL A 74 15.82 -0.15 5.82
C VAL A 74 16.59 0.51 4.68
N ASN A 75 15.90 0.94 3.62
CA ASN A 75 16.55 1.60 2.49
C ASN A 75 16.67 3.11 2.77
N PRO A 76 17.90 3.66 2.82
CA PRO A 76 18.14 5.08 3.11
C PRO A 76 17.63 6.02 2.01
#